data_AF-A0A1B0DRK5-F1
#
_entry.id   AF-A0A1B0DRK5-F1
#
_cell.length_a   1.000
_cell.length_b   1.000
_cell.length_c   1.000
_cell.angle_alpha   90.00
_cell.angle_beta   90.00
_cell.angle_gamma   90.00
#
_symmetry.space_group_name_H-M   'P 1'
#
loop_
_entity.id
_entity.type
_entity.pdbx_description
1 polymer ?
#
loop_
_entity_poly.entity_id
_entity_poly.type
_entity_poly.pdbx_seq_one_letter_code
_entity_poly.pdbx_strand_id
1 'polypeptide(L)'
;MANKKDLTLLFQRPYEPIFGVKNDQTGKVRVDVPPNFYTEKYKDISTEIQSRFGEDDVDRTIPVRSVAPPNLDFAEELPRKKPFCLFNRRHTQIAGRLIKIFLDAPDVDSLFSVASYAHDRVNPQLYQYCLSVAMQHRADTQDQPIPSVAETFPNQFIDPSVIPEAREENSFVPDGVRVSPAT
;
A
#
# COMPACT_ATOMS: atom_id res chain seq x y z
N MET A 1 -10.51 6.22 -13.76
CA MET A 1 -10.64 6.74 -12.38
C MET A 1 -10.69 5.56 -11.44
N ALA A 2 -10.05 5.68 -10.29
CA ALA A 2 -10.02 4.61 -9.30
C ALA A 2 -11.38 4.51 -8.60
N ASN A 3 -11.83 3.27 -8.38
CA ASN A 3 -13.06 2.99 -7.66
C ASN A 3 -12.78 2.65 -6.20
N LYS A 4 -13.80 2.66 -5.34
CA LYS A 4 -13.63 2.37 -3.90
C LYS A 4 -12.99 1.00 -3.61
N LYS A 5 -13.22 0.01 -4.48
CA LYS A 5 -12.58 -1.32 -4.41
C LYS A 5 -11.08 -1.26 -4.60
N ASP A 6 -10.59 -0.35 -5.44
CA ASP A 6 -9.18 -0.23 -5.76
C ASP A 6 -8.35 0.26 -4.56
N LEU A 7 -8.97 0.94 -3.59
CA LEU A 7 -8.30 1.32 -2.34
C LEU A 7 -7.73 0.12 -1.58
N THR A 8 -8.38 -1.05 -1.67
CA THR A 8 -7.91 -2.29 -1.01
C THR A 8 -6.55 -2.76 -1.56
N LEU A 9 -6.22 -2.43 -2.80
CA LEU A 9 -4.92 -2.74 -3.40
C LEU A 9 -3.79 -2.01 -2.68
N LEU A 10 -4.06 -0.82 -2.12
CA LEU A 10 -3.06 -0.02 -1.39
C LEU A 10 -2.61 -0.69 -0.08
N PHE A 11 -3.31 -1.73 0.38
CA PHE A 11 -2.95 -2.50 1.56
C PHE A 11 -1.93 -3.61 1.26
N GLN A 12 -1.87 -4.06 0.01
CA GLN A 12 -1.01 -5.18 -0.38
C GLN A 12 0.46 -4.76 -0.47
N ARG A 13 1.33 -5.65 0.03
CA ARG A 13 2.80 -5.54 -0.05
C ARG A 13 3.30 -4.16 0.45
N PRO A 14 3.08 -3.82 1.74
CA PRO A 14 3.31 -2.48 2.28
C PRO A 14 4.74 -1.95 2.11
N TYR A 15 5.73 -2.84 1.95
CA TYR A 15 7.12 -2.46 1.79
C TYR A 15 7.56 -2.26 0.34
N GLU A 16 6.80 -2.78 -0.63
CA GLU A 16 7.04 -2.58 -2.06
C GLU A 16 6.55 -1.20 -2.51
N PRO A 17 7.11 -0.61 -3.58
CA PRO A 17 6.60 0.64 -4.13
C PRO A 17 5.17 0.50 -4.68
N ILE A 18 4.42 1.60 -4.71
CA ILE A 18 3.01 1.56 -5.11
C ILE A 18 2.78 1.10 -6.55
N PHE A 19 3.73 1.43 -7.43
CA PHE A 19 3.75 1.06 -8.85
C PHE A 19 4.22 -0.38 -9.11
N GLY A 20 4.47 -1.17 -8.06
CA GLY A 20 4.68 -2.61 -8.18
C GLY A 20 3.40 -3.36 -8.57
N VAL A 21 3.56 -4.61 -9.02
CA VAL A 21 2.43 -5.48 -9.37
C VAL A 21 1.70 -5.94 -8.11
N LYS A 22 0.39 -5.70 -8.09
CA LYS A 22 -0.57 -6.13 -7.05
C LYS A 22 -1.54 -7.14 -7.66
N ASN A 23 -2.43 -7.72 -6.85
CA ASN A 23 -3.40 -8.71 -7.34
C ASN A 23 -4.82 -8.34 -6.91
N ASP A 24 -5.81 -8.49 -7.78
CA ASP A 24 -7.22 -8.50 -7.43
C ASP A 24 -7.92 -9.79 -7.90
N GLN A 25 -9.25 -9.81 -7.86
CA GLN A 25 -10.05 -10.96 -8.31
C GLN A 25 -9.95 -11.22 -9.82
N THR A 26 -9.54 -10.21 -10.60
CA THR A 26 -9.43 -10.28 -12.07
C THR A 26 -8.02 -10.65 -12.53
N GLY A 27 -7.01 -10.50 -11.68
CA GLY A 27 -5.64 -10.92 -11.94
C GLY A 27 -4.61 -9.94 -11.41
N LYS A 28 -3.52 -9.78 -12.14
CA LYS A 28 -2.44 -8.84 -11.84
C LYS A 28 -2.88 -7.42 -12.16
N VAL A 29 -2.68 -6.52 -11.20
CA VAL A 29 -3.05 -5.11 -11.30
C VAL A 29 -1.85 -4.22 -11.06
N ARG A 30 -1.72 -3.17 -11.86
CA ARG A 30 -0.70 -2.12 -11.67
C ARG A 30 -1.34 -0.77 -11.42
N VAL A 31 -0.78 -0.04 -10.46
CA VAL A 31 -1.13 1.37 -10.23
C VAL A 31 -0.18 2.23 -11.06
N ASP A 32 -0.70 2.89 -12.08
CA ASP A 32 0.09 3.76 -12.95
C ASP A 32 0.15 5.17 -12.36
N VAL A 33 1.34 5.55 -11.90
CA VAL A 33 1.58 6.80 -11.19
C VAL A 33 2.26 7.83 -12.09
N PRO A 34 1.90 9.12 -12.00
CA PRO A 34 2.57 10.14 -12.78
C PRO A 34 4.04 10.34 -12.33
N PRO A 35 4.92 10.92 -13.18
CA PRO A 35 6.35 11.06 -12.89
C PRO A 35 6.70 11.75 -11.56
N ASN A 36 5.87 12.68 -11.10
CA ASN A 36 6.05 13.40 -9.83
C ASN A 36 5.79 12.54 -8.59
N PHE A 37 5.25 11.33 -8.73
CA PHE A 37 4.99 10.41 -7.62
C PHE A 37 6.18 9.52 -7.30
N TYR A 38 7.11 9.32 -8.23
CA TYR A 38 8.34 8.56 -7.96
C TYR A 38 9.18 9.27 -6.89
N THR A 39 9.60 8.52 -5.88
CA THR A 39 10.62 8.99 -4.92
C THR A 39 11.94 9.16 -5.64
N GLU A 40 12.86 9.97 -5.10
CA GLU A 40 14.17 10.26 -5.72
C GLU A 40 14.92 9.01 -6.21
N LYS A 41 14.87 7.92 -5.43
CA LYS A 41 15.46 6.62 -5.79
C LYS A 41 15.01 6.05 -7.14
N TYR A 42 13.78 6.33 -7.56
CA TYR A 42 13.14 5.72 -8.73
C TYR A 42 12.87 6.72 -9.86
N LYS A 43 13.16 8.02 -9.66
CA LYS A 43 12.89 9.06 -10.66
C LYS A 43 13.66 8.83 -11.96
N ASP A 44 14.93 8.47 -11.86
CA ASP A 44 15.80 8.32 -13.03
C ASP A 44 15.53 7.05 -13.84
N ILE A 45 14.88 6.06 -13.22
CA ILE A 45 14.58 4.74 -13.79
C ILE A 45 13.08 4.51 -13.99
N SER A 46 12.26 5.57 -13.96
CA SER A 46 10.80 5.44 -14.01
C SER A 46 10.32 4.77 -15.32
N THR A 47 10.94 5.13 -16.44
CA THR A 47 10.63 4.58 -17.77
C THR A 47 10.92 3.08 -17.82
N GLU A 48 12.06 2.65 -17.28
CA GLU A 48 12.48 1.25 -17.26
C GLU A 48 11.59 0.41 -16.35
N ILE A 49 11.16 0.97 -15.21
CA ILE A 49 10.20 0.32 -14.29
C ILE A 49 8.86 0.11 -14.99
N GLN A 50 8.37 1.11 -15.72
CA GLN A 50 7.12 1.01 -16.48
C GLN A 50 7.23 -0.05 -17.60
N SER A 51 8.38 -0.15 -18.26
CA SER A 51 8.64 -1.18 -19.28
C SER A 51 8.79 -2.58 -18.71
N ARG A 52 9.40 -2.74 -17.53
CA ARG A 52 9.62 -4.05 -16.89
C ARG A 52 8.32 -4.75 -16.50
N PHE A 53 7.31 -3.98 -16.11
CA PHE A 53 5.99 -4.47 -15.76
C PHE A 53 4.97 -4.06 -16.83
N GLY A 54 5.32 -4.29 -18.11
CA GLY A 54 4.56 -3.86 -19.29
C GLY A 54 3.14 -4.43 -19.38
N GLU A 55 2.38 -3.98 -20.39
CA GLU A 55 0.95 -4.31 -20.56
C GLU A 55 0.68 -5.82 -20.70
N ASP A 56 1.64 -6.59 -21.24
CA ASP A 56 1.47 -8.04 -21.46
C ASP A 56 1.52 -8.87 -20.17
N ASP A 57 2.02 -8.29 -19.07
CA ASP A 57 2.19 -8.97 -17.77
C ASP A 57 1.12 -8.58 -16.74
N VAL A 58 0.20 -7.67 -17.09
CA VAL A 58 -0.76 -7.06 -16.16
C VAL A 58 -2.16 -7.06 -16.78
N ASP A 59 -3.12 -7.71 -16.12
CA ASP A 59 -4.50 -7.83 -16.60
C ASP A 59 -5.27 -6.49 -16.53
N ARG A 60 -4.89 -5.60 -15.60
CA ARG A 60 -5.56 -4.31 -15.39
C ARG A 60 -4.60 -3.22 -14.91
N THR A 61 -4.69 -2.04 -15.52
CA THR A 61 -3.97 -0.84 -15.06
C THR A 61 -4.94 0.19 -14.49
N ILE A 62 -4.58 0.79 -13.34
CA ILE A 62 -5.35 1.83 -12.67
C ILE A 62 -4.55 3.14 -12.73
N PRO A 63 -4.93 4.09 -13.59
CA PRO A 63 -4.25 5.38 -13.68
C PRO A 63 -4.56 6.23 -12.45
N VAL A 64 -3.52 6.78 -11.84
CA VAL A 64 -3.62 7.75 -10.74
C VAL A 64 -3.78 9.15 -11.31
N ARG A 65 -4.80 9.86 -10.83
CA ARG A 65 -5.00 11.26 -11.19
C ARG A 65 -3.88 12.10 -10.59
N SER A 66 -3.27 12.95 -11.41
CA SER A 66 -2.29 13.92 -10.90
C SER A 66 -3.00 14.92 -10.00
N VAL A 67 -2.57 14.99 -8.74
CA VAL A 67 -3.05 15.94 -7.73
C VAL A 67 -1.87 16.71 -7.16
N ALA A 68 -2.13 17.90 -6.61
CA ALA A 68 -1.13 18.63 -5.86
C ALA A 68 -0.63 17.76 -4.70
N PRO A 69 0.69 17.52 -4.57
CA PRO A 69 1.24 16.71 -3.49
C PRO A 69 0.85 17.27 -2.12
N PRO A 70 0.33 16.46 -1.19
CA PRO A 70 0.16 16.89 0.19
C PRO A 70 1.54 17.17 0.82
N ASN A 71 1.61 18.14 1.73
CA ASN A 71 2.79 18.26 2.59
C ASN A 71 2.83 17.05 3.54
N LEU A 72 3.93 16.29 3.49
CA LEU A 72 4.16 15.10 4.32
C LEU A 72 5.40 15.24 5.23
N ASP A 73 5.98 16.44 5.35
CA ASP A 73 7.23 16.69 6.06
C ASP A 73 7.12 16.27 7.54
N PHE A 74 5.92 16.43 8.11
CA PHE A 74 5.63 16.01 9.49
C PHE A 74 5.78 14.50 9.72
N ALA A 75 5.72 13.68 8.67
CA ALA A 75 5.85 12.23 8.76
C ALA A 75 7.32 11.76 8.71
N GLU A 76 8.25 12.61 8.30
CA GLU A 76 9.68 12.29 8.24
C GLU A 76 10.28 12.00 9.62
N GLU A 77 9.68 12.56 10.68
CA GLU A 77 9.99 12.25 12.07
C GLU A 77 9.88 10.75 12.38
N LEU A 78 9.07 9.99 11.62
CA LEU A 78 8.97 8.55 11.70
C LEU A 78 9.50 7.89 10.41
N PRO A 79 10.79 7.50 10.37
CA PRO A 79 11.39 6.91 9.20
C PRO A 79 10.69 5.61 8.75
N ARG A 80 10.73 5.34 7.44
CA ARG A 80 10.00 4.22 6.80
C ARG A 80 10.27 2.84 7.41
N LYS A 81 11.48 2.60 7.93
CA LYS A 81 11.92 1.31 8.48
C LYS A 81 11.90 1.24 10.01
N LYS A 82 11.35 2.25 10.69
CA LYS A 82 11.25 2.27 12.17
C LYS A 82 9.91 1.69 12.63
N PRO A 83 9.84 1.15 13.87
CA PRO A 83 8.58 0.64 14.40
C PRO A 83 7.59 1.78 14.66
N PHE A 84 6.33 1.57 14.26
CA PHE A 84 5.21 2.43 14.64
C PHE A 84 4.55 1.90 15.92
N CYS A 85 4.01 2.80 16.74
CA CYS A 85 3.37 2.44 18.01
C CYS A 85 2.36 3.52 18.41
N LEU A 86 1.10 3.14 18.58
CA LEU A 86 0.01 4.07 18.92
C LEU A 86 0.11 4.64 20.35
N PHE A 87 0.82 3.96 21.25
CA PHE A 87 1.04 4.44 22.61
C PHE A 87 2.09 5.55 22.69
N ASN A 88 2.88 5.75 21.63
CA ASN A 88 3.79 6.89 21.56
C ASN A 88 3.01 8.13 21.09
N ARG A 89 2.91 9.13 21.97
CA ARG A 89 2.22 10.40 21.70
C ARG A 89 2.67 11.09 20.40
N ARG A 90 3.97 11.04 20.06
CA ARG A 90 4.48 11.63 18.81
C ARG A 90 3.94 10.88 17.60
N HIS A 91 3.94 9.55 17.64
CA HIS A 91 3.38 8.72 16.57
C HIS A 91 1.88 8.97 16.40
N THR A 92 1.11 9.10 17.48
CA THR A 92 -0.32 9.41 17.44
C THR A 92 -0.59 10.78 16.80
N GLN A 93 0.25 11.78 17.09
CA GLN A 93 0.14 13.11 16.48
C GLN A 93 0.40 13.08 14.97
N ILE A 94 1.43 12.34 14.53
CA ILE A 94 1.73 12.12 13.12
C ILE A 94 0.55 11.40 12.44
N ALA A 95 0.04 10.33 13.05
CA ALA A 95 -1.10 9.58 12.54
C ALA A 95 -2.35 10.46 12.40
N GLY A 96 -2.66 11.30 13.39
CA GLY A 96 -3.81 12.21 13.32
C GLY A 96 -3.73 13.18 12.14
N ARG A 97 -2.55 13.71 11.84
CA ARG A 97 -2.34 14.59 10.67
C ARG A 97 -2.53 13.84 9.35
N LEU A 98 -1.97 12.63 9.23
CA LEU A 98 -2.10 11.83 8.01
C LEU A 98 -3.55 11.37 7.79
N ILE A 99 -4.24 10.95 8.86
CA ILE A 99 -5.68 10.63 8.82
C ILE A 99 -6.48 11.84 8.34
N LYS A 100 -6.20 13.03 8.87
CA LYS A 100 -6.88 14.25 8.45
C LYS A 100 -6.71 14.51 6.95
N ILE A 101 -5.50 14.35 6.40
CA ILE A 101 -5.25 14.48 4.95
C ILE A 101 -6.12 13.51 4.14
N PHE A 102 -6.24 12.25 4.58
CA PHE A 102 -7.08 11.26 3.89
C PHE A 102 -8.59 11.53 4.05
N LEU A 103 -9.04 12.04 5.20
CA LEU A 103 -10.44 12.42 5.41
C LEU A 103 -10.83 13.67 4.62
N ASP A 104 -9.92 14.63 4.48
CA ASP A 104 -10.16 15.90 3.80
C ASP A 104 -10.20 15.75 2.25
N ALA A 105 -9.82 14.59 1.70
CA ALA A 105 -9.91 14.35 0.25
C ALA A 105 -11.39 14.38 -0.22
N PRO A 106 -11.75 15.10 -1.29
CA PRO A 106 -13.16 15.36 -1.61
C PRO A 106 -13.92 14.13 -2.12
N ASP A 107 -13.22 13.17 -2.71
CA ASP A 107 -13.80 11.97 -3.32
C ASP A 107 -12.81 10.80 -3.28
N VAL A 108 -13.28 9.60 -3.65
CA VAL A 108 -12.49 8.37 -3.66
C VAL A 108 -11.29 8.43 -4.61
N ASP A 109 -11.41 9.05 -5.77
CA ASP A 109 -10.32 9.16 -6.77
C ASP A 109 -9.23 10.13 -6.26
N SER A 110 -9.65 11.22 -5.61
CA SER A 110 -8.75 12.11 -4.85
C SER A 110 -8.02 11.38 -3.73
N LEU A 111 -8.76 10.61 -2.92
CA LEU A 111 -8.20 9.83 -1.82
C LEU A 111 -7.19 8.82 -2.36
N PHE A 112 -7.53 8.07 -3.41
CA PHE A 112 -6.63 7.10 -4.03
C PHE A 112 -5.33 7.75 -4.51
N SER A 113 -5.43 8.96 -5.09
CA SER A 113 -4.27 9.71 -5.57
C SER A 113 -3.37 10.18 -4.43
N VAL A 114 -3.95 10.79 -3.40
CA VAL A 114 -3.22 11.26 -2.21
C VAL A 114 -2.60 10.09 -1.43
N ALA A 115 -3.33 8.99 -1.28
CA ALA A 115 -2.85 7.78 -0.63
C ALA A 115 -1.71 7.12 -1.43
N SER A 116 -1.84 7.02 -2.75
CA SER A 116 -0.77 6.51 -3.63
C SER A 116 0.51 7.35 -3.52
N TYR A 117 0.39 8.68 -3.40
CA TYR A 117 1.54 9.54 -3.19
C TYR A 117 2.23 9.30 -1.83
N ALA A 118 1.44 9.13 -0.78
CA ALA A 118 1.93 8.93 0.58
C ALA A 118 2.55 7.54 0.81
N HIS A 119 2.07 6.50 0.13
CA HIS A 119 2.45 5.09 0.31
C HIS A 119 3.97 4.86 0.34
N ASP A 120 4.70 5.48 -0.59
CA ASP A 120 6.15 5.26 -0.73
C ASP A 120 7.00 6.18 0.15
N ARG A 121 6.38 7.20 0.77
CA ARG A 121 7.06 8.27 1.51
C ARG A 121 6.93 8.14 3.02
N VAL A 122 5.83 7.56 3.51
CA VAL A 122 5.56 7.45 4.94
C VAL A 122 5.85 6.04 5.44
N ASN A 123 5.92 5.89 6.77
CA ASN A 123 6.09 4.59 7.40
C ASN A 123 4.94 3.63 7.03
N PRO A 124 5.20 2.37 6.61
CA PRO A 124 4.14 1.51 6.08
C PRO A 124 3.10 1.10 7.14
N GLN A 125 3.53 0.90 8.40
CA GLN A 125 2.60 0.56 9.48
C GLN A 125 1.70 1.77 9.83
N LEU A 126 2.31 2.96 9.91
CA LEU A 126 1.57 4.22 10.05
C LEU A 126 0.58 4.41 8.91
N TYR A 127 1.02 4.23 7.66
CA TYR A 127 0.21 4.39 6.45
C TYR A 127 -1.04 3.51 6.49
N GLN A 128 -0.84 2.22 6.72
CA GLN A 128 -1.91 1.21 6.72
C GLN A 128 -2.93 1.51 7.82
N TYR A 129 -2.46 1.85 9.02
CA TYR A 129 -3.32 2.29 10.10
C TYR A 129 -4.15 3.52 9.71
N CYS A 130 -3.51 4.57 9.17
CA CYS A 130 -4.19 5.82 8.83
C CYS A 130 -5.20 5.63 7.69
N LEU A 131 -4.86 4.84 6.66
CA LEU A 131 -5.76 4.54 5.55
C LEU A 131 -6.95 3.68 6.01
N SER A 132 -6.72 2.68 6.86
CA SER A 132 -7.80 1.89 7.48
C SER A 132 -8.78 2.77 8.25
N VAL A 133 -8.28 3.70 9.07
CA VAL A 133 -9.13 4.62 9.84
C VAL A 133 -9.92 5.52 8.90
N ALA A 134 -9.27 6.12 7.89
CA ALA A 134 -9.94 6.99 6.93
C ALA A 134 -11.05 6.25 6.18
N MET A 135 -10.78 5.03 5.70
CA MET A 135 -11.77 4.22 4.97
C MET A 135 -12.97 3.81 5.84
N GLN A 136 -12.77 3.58 7.13
CA GLN A 136 -13.88 3.26 8.05
C GLN A 136 -14.77 4.47 8.37
N HIS A 137 -14.21 5.68 8.37
CA HIS A 137 -14.95 6.88 8.78
C HIS A 137 -15.56 7.67 7.62
N ARG A 138 -15.10 7.46 6.38
CA ARG A 138 -15.69 8.11 5.21
C ARG A 138 -16.91 7.34 4.71
N ALA A 139 -17.98 8.08 4.37
CA ALA A 139 -19.22 7.47 3.86
C ALA A 139 -19.07 6.85 2.46
N ASP A 140 -18.15 7.37 1.63
CA ASP A 140 -17.94 6.94 0.24
C ASP A 140 -17.05 5.69 0.11
N THR A 141 -16.41 5.24 1.19
CA THR A 141 -15.55 4.05 1.24
C THR A 141 -16.14 2.89 2.05
N GLN A 142 -17.41 3.00 2.45
CA GLN A 142 -18.10 1.93 3.19
C GLN A 142 -18.21 0.63 2.36
N ASP A 143 -18.38 -0.47 3.09
CA ASP A 143 -18.50 -1.84 2.55
C ASP A 143 -17.26 -2.34 1.80
N GLN A 144 -16.09 -1.76 2.06
CA GLN A 144 -14.83 -2.27 1.54
C GLN A 144 -14.13 -3.13 2.59
N PRO A 145 -13.73 -4.37 2.25
CA PRO A 145 -13.00 -5.21 3.19
C PRO A 145 -11.61 -4.60 3.42
N ILE A 146 -11.33 -4.27 4.68
CA ILE A 146 -9.99 -3.87 5.09
C ILE A 146 -9.24 -5.15 5.47
N PRO A 147 -8.11 -5.46 4.81
CA PRO A 147 -7.33 -6.66 5.12
C PRO A 147 -6.90 -6.70 6.58
N SER A 148 -6.76 -7.91 7.11
CA SER A 148 -6.30 -8.07 8.49
C SER A 148 -4.85 -7.60 8.62
N VAL A 149 -4.50 -7.07 9.80
CA VAL A 149 -3.12 -6.70 10.12
C VAL A 149 -2.21 -7.94 10.08
N ALA A 150 -2.75 -9.13 10.39
CA ALA A 150 -2.01 -10.39 10.29
C ALA A 150 -1.65 -10.77 8.84
N GLU A 151 -2.49 -10.42 7.87
CA GLU A 151 -2.25 -10.67 6.45
C GLU A 151 -1.26 -9.66 5.86
N THR A 152 -1.32 -8.40 6.30
CA THR A 152 -0.48 -7.31 5.79
C THR A 152 0.88 -7.24 6.48
N PHE A 153 0.96 -7.58 7.76
CA PHE A 153 2.17 -7.60 8.59
C PHE A 153 2.33 -8.92 9.36
N PRO A 154 2.48 -10.06 8.65
CA PRO A 154 2.55 -11.39 9.28
C PRO A 154 3.67 -11.51 10.31
N ASN A 155 4.80 -10.82 10.09
CA ASN A 155 5.98 -10.82 10.98
C ASN A 155 5.67 -10.37 12.43
N GLN A 156 4.51 -9.77 12.68
CA GLN A 156 4.08 -9.39 14.04
C GLN A 156 3.32 -10.51 14.77
N PHE A 157 2.89 -11.56 14.06
CA PHE A 157 1.97 -12.59 14.55
C PHE A 157 2.51 -14.02 14.40
N ILE A 158 3.51 -14.24 13.53
CA ILE A 158 4.12 -15.55 13.30
C ILE A 158 5.58 -15.57 13.73
N ASP A 159 6.09 -16.76 14.03
CA ASP A 159 7.49 -16.96 14.35
C ASP A 159 8.37 -16.62 13.12
N PRO A 160 9.41 -15.77 13.26
CA PRO A 160 10.31 -15.47 12.15
C PRO A 160 10.97 -16.70 11.49
N SER A 161 11.09 -17.82 12.22
CA SER A 161 11.67 -19.08 11.73
C SER A 161 10.82 -19.75 10.64
N VAL A 162 9.52 -19.49 10.55
CA VAL A 162 8.66 -20.06 9.49
C VAL A 162 8.77 -19.30 8.16
N ILE A 163 9.35 -18.09 8.16
CA ILE A 163 9.44 -17.25 6.96
C ILE A 163 10.39 -17.85 5.90
N PRO A 164 11.59 -18.34 6.26
CA PRO A 164 12.46 -19.06 5.31
C PRO A 164 11.78 -20.28 4.68
N GLU A 165 11.08 -21.10 5.47
CA GLU A 165 10.37 -22.28 5.01
C GLU A 165 9.28 -21.90 3.99
N ALA A 166 8.45 -20.92 4.32
CA ALA A 166 7.42 -20.42 3.41
C ALA A 166 8.00 -19.83 2.10
N ARG A 167 9.19 -19.22 2.15
CA ARG A 167 9.88 -18.72 0.96
C ARG A 167 10.44 -19.83 0.09
N GLU A 168 10.99 -20.86 0.71
CA GLU A 168 11.46 -22.06 0.02
C GLU A 168 10.30 -22.73 -0.72
N GLU A 169 9.21 -23.03 -0.03
CA GLU A 169 8.02 -23.62 -0.63
C GLU A 169 7.46 -22.76 -1.78
N ASN A 170 7.37 -21.44 -1.60
CA ASN A 170 6.91 -20.55 -2.67
C ASN A 170 7.83 -20.56 -3.91
N SER A 171 9.13 -20.78 -3.72
CA SER A 171 10.12 -20.79 -4.82
C SER A 171 10.09 -22.09 -5.62
N PHE A 172 9.74 -23.21 -4.99
CA PHE A 172 9.84 -24.55 -5.60
C PHE A 172 8.50 -25.22 -5.89
N VAL A 173 7.43 -24.88 -5.14
CA VAL A 173 6.12 -25.53 -5.27
C VAL A 173 5.17 -24.68 -6.12
N PRO A 174 4.63 -25.22 -7.23
CA PRO A 174 3.62 -24.53 -8.05
C PRO A 174 2.34 -24.22 -7.26
N ASP A 175 1.67 -23.12 -7.59
CA ASP A 175 0.51 -22.58 -6.85
C ASP A 175 -0.62 -23.60 -6.58
N GLY A 176 -0.81 -24.61 -7.44
CA GLY A 176 -1.86 -25.62 -7.30
C GLY A 176 -1.54 -26.82 -6.39
N VAL A 177 -0.30 -26.94 -5.89
CA VAL A 177 0.17 -28.09 -5.09
C VAL A 177 0.55 -27.67 -3.66
N ARG A 178 0.51 -26.37 -3.34
CA ARG A 178 0.87 -25.85 -2.02
C ARG A 178 -0.11 -26.33 -0.96
N VAL A 179 0.42 -26.96 0.08
CA VAL A 179 -0.38 -27.39 1.22
C VAL A 179 -0.66 -26.16 2.08
N SER A 180 -1.93 -25.79 2.25
CA SER A 180 -2.29 -24.74 3.22
C SER A 180 -1.90 -25.25 4.61
N PRO A 181 -1.24 -24.45 5.47
CA PRO A 181 -0.94 -24.89 6.82
C PRO A 181 -2.27 -25.27 7.49
N ALA A 182 -2.33 -26.52 7.98
CA ALA A 182 -3.51 -27.07 8.62
C ALA A 182 -3.95 -26.16 9.78
N THR A 183 -5.23 -25.79 9.78
CA THR A 183 -5.90 -25.08 10.89
C THR A 183 -6.06 -26.00 12.09
#